data_AF-A0A844FW65-F1
#
_entry.id   AF-A0A844FW65-F1
#
_cell.length_a   1.000
_cell.length_b   1.000
_cell.length_c   1.000
_cell.angle_alpha   90.00
_cell.angle_beta   90.00
_cell.angle_gamma   90.00
#
_symmetry.space_group_name_H-M   'P 1'
#
loop_
_entity.id
_entity.type
_entity.pdbx_description
1 polymer ?
#
loop_
_entity_poly.entity_id
_entity_poly.type
_entity_poly.pdbx_seq_one_letter_code
_entity_poly.pdbx_strand_id
1 'polypeptide(L)'
;MNKKYIYKSVINHGSFKESVSYEEKGTYHYDQGNHVVKFASNGERFEIHYNDQHVSLKHGQSHLFLSAFEEMENDYVTQYGVMHMTTRVIKLESDENKLSLIYELVVQGEVVSTVYIMLRGQELADEA
;
A
#
# COMPACT_ATOMS: atom_id res chain seq x y z
N MET A 1 13.81 13.45 -2.38
CA MET A 1 13.58 13.97 -3.75
C MET A 1 12.08 14.02 -4.03
N ASN A 2 11.63 14.94 -4.88
CA ASN A 2 10.23 15.02 -5.30
C ASN A 2 10.00 14.11 -6.50
N LYS A 3 8.91 13.34 -6.49
CA LYS A 3 8.51 12.46 -7.59
C LYS A 3 7.01 12.65 -7.88
N LYS A 4 6.61 12.34 -9.11
CA LYS A 4 5.22 12.09 -9.46
C LYS A 4 4.90 10.62 -9.22
N TYR A 5 3.81 10.33 -8.53
CA TYR A 5 3.39 8.98 -8.19
C TYR A 5 2.08 8.61 -8.85
N ILE A 6 2.05 7.44 -9.48
CA ILE A 6 0.82 6.77 -9.88
C ILE A 6 0.58 5.65 -8.88
N TYR A 7 -0.45 5.79 -8.05
CA TYR A 7 -0.89 4.78 -7.10
C TYR A 7 -2.18 4.13 -7.58
N LYS A 8 -2.27 2.81 -7.48
CA LYS A 8 -3.48 2.06 -7.78
C LYS A 8 -3.67 0.96 -6.74
N SER A 9 -4.85 0.89 -6.16
CA SER A 9 -5.30 -0.23 -5.33
C SER A 9 -6.52 -0.88 -5.96
N VAL A 10 -6.56 -2.20 -5.95
CA VAL A 10 -7.68 -3.01 -6.43
C VAL A 10 -7.97 -4.08 -5.40
N ILE A 11 -9.20 -4.12 -4.91
CA ILE A 11 -9.67 -5.14 -3.97
C ILE A 11 -10.67 -6.03 -4.70
N ASN A 12 -10.43 -7.33 -4.69
CA ASN A 12 -11.29 -8.33 -5.30
C ASN A 12 -11.93 -9.22 -4.22
N HIS A 13 -13.25 -9.13 -4.07
CA HIS A 13 -14.09 -9.91 -3.17
C HIS A 13 -14.78 -11.09 -3.90
N GLY A 14 -14.16 -11.64 -4.94
CA GLY A 14 -14.70 -12.73 -5.76
C GLY A 14 -15.72 -12.23 -6.78
N SER A 15 -16.95 -11.95 -6.35
CA SER A 15 -18.03 -11.46 -7.23
C SER A 15 -18.03 -9.94 -7.41
N PHE A 16 -17.31 -9.23 -6.55
CA PHE A 16 -17.28 -7.78 -6.51
C PHE A 16 -15.83 -7.27 -6.49
N LYS A 17 -15.59 -6.15 -7.19
CA LYS A 17 -14.27 -5.56 -7.35
C LYS A 17 -14.34 -4.06 -7.13
N GLU A 18 -13.51 -3.57 -6.23
CA GLU A 18 -13.30 -2.15 -5.99
C GLU A 18 -11.92 -1.74 -6.49
N SER A 19 -11.80 -0.50 -6.94
CA SER A 19 -10.50 0.05 -7.30
C SER A 19 -10.44 1.54 -7.10
N VAL A 20 -9.26 2.01 -6.69
CA VAL A 20 -8.93 3.42 -6.61
C VAL A 20 -7.60 3.68 -7.30
N SER A 21 -7.47 4.86 -7.91
CA SER A 21 -6.25 5.29 -8.58
C SER A 21 -6.01 6.77 -8.32
N TYR A 22 -4.76 7.12 -8.02
CA TYR A 22 -4.33 8.50 -7.80
C TYR A 22 -3.08 8.79 -8.62
N GLU A 23 -2.95 10.06 -9.02
CA GLU A 23 -1.76 10.58 -9.69
C GLU A 23 -1.34 11.87 -9.00
N GLU A 24 -0.33 11.80 -8.14
CA GLU A 24 -0.02 12.87 -7.20
C GLU A 24 1.48 13.19 -7.15
N LYS A 25 1.82 14.43 -6.85
CA LYS A 25 3.19 14.79 -6.48
C LYS A 25 3.45 14.36 -5.03
N GLY A 26 4.63 13.81 -4.79
CA GLY A 26 5.02 13.33 -3.48
C GLY A 26 6.51 13.43 -3.24
N THR A 27 6.92 12.95 -2.07
CA THR A 27 8.31 12.91 -1.63
C THR A 27 8.77 11.47 -1.51
N TYR A 28 10.01 11.24 -1.93
CA TYR A 28 10.78 10.02 -1.74
C TYR A 28 11.99 10.29 -0.87
N HIS A 29 12.28 9.38 0.05
CA HIS A 29 13.60 9.22 0.65
C HIS A 29 13.82 7.76 1.02
N TYR A 30 15.08 7.40 1.28
CA TYR A 30 15.45 6.11 1.82
C TYR A 30 15.82 6.29 3.29
N ASP A 31 15.18 5.55 4.19
CA ASP A 31 15.40 5.64 5.63
C ASP A 31 15.35 4.27 6.28
N GLN A 32 16.32 3.96 7.15
CA GLN A 32 16.41 2.70 7.90
C GLN A 32 16.11 1.44 7.07
N GLY A 33 16.68 1.35 5.85
CA GLY A 33 16.48 0.18 4.98
C GLY A 33 15.19 0.19 4.15
N ASN A 34 14.42 1.28 4.20
CA ASN A 34 13.12 1.40 3.56
C ASN A 34 13.06 2.51 2.52
N HIS A 35 12.37 2.23 1.42
CA HIS A 35 11.82 3.24 0.55
C HIS A 35 10.62 3.90 1.24
N VAL A 36 10.68 5.21 1.42
CA VAL A 36 9.62 5.99 2.08
C VAL A 36 9.01 6.95 1.08
N VAL A 37 7.72 6.75 0.82
CA VAL A 37 6.93 7.56 -0.09
C VAL A 37 5.81 8.26 0.67
N LYS A 38 5.69 9.57 0.46
CA LYS A 38 4.60 10.38 1.05
C LYS A 38 3.95 11.25 -0.01
N PHE A 39 2.63 11.19 -0.11
CA PHE A 39 1.82 12.07 -0.94
C PHE A 39 0.45 12.32 -0.29
N ALA A 40 -0.33 13.24 -0.82
CA ALA A 40 -1.70 13.48 -0.37
C ALA A 40 -2.65 13.39 -1.56
N SER A 41 -3.83 12.84 -1.34
CA SER A 41 -4.90 12.75 -2.33
C SER A 41 -6.25 12.88 -1.62
N ASN A 42 -7.22 13.57 -2.22
CA ASN A 42 -8.56 13.75 -1.68
C ASN A 42 -8.61 14.24 -0.21
N GLY A 43 -7.63 15.04 0.21
CA GLY A 43 -7.52 15.54 1.60
C GLY A 43 -6.93 14.54 2.60
N GLU A 44 -6.59 13.33 2.19
CA GLU A 44 -5.96 12.30 3.02
C GLU A 44 -4.47 12.17 2.71
N ARG A 45 -3.68 11.84 3.75
CA ARG A 45 -2.24 11.64 3.64
C ARG A 45 -1.94 10.16 3.47
N PHE A 46 -1.08 9.86 2.50
CA PHE A 46 -0.51 8.55 2.27
C PHE A 46 0.95 8.55 2.71
N GLU A 47 1.32 7.55 3.50
CA GLU A 47 2.70 7.29 3.87
C GLU A 47 2.99 5.79 3.73
N ILE A 48 3.87 5.45 2.81
CA ILE A 48 4.18 4.08 2.42
C ILE A 48 5.66 3.83 2.68
N HIS A 49 5.95 2.87 3.54
CA HIS A 49 7.30 2.39 3.83
C HIS A 49 7.43 0.98 3.29
N TYR A 50 8.44 0.71 2.48
CA TYR A 50 8.58 -0.61 1.88
C TYR A 50 10.02 -0.98 1.55
N ASN A 51 10.28 -2.28 1.57
CA ASN A 51 11.46 -2.92 1.00
C ASN A 51 11.02 -4.25 0.37
N ASP A 52 11.94 -5.19 0.21
CA ASP A 52 11.71 -6.52 -0.36
C ASP A 52 11.09 -7.50 0.66
N GLN A 53 10.95 -7.10 1.92
CA GLN A 53 10.52 -7.95 3.03
C GLN A 53 9.18 -7.52 3.63
N HIS A 54 8.96 -6.21 3.75
CA HIS A 54 7.81 -5.68 4.44
C HIS A 54 7.24 -4.42 3.77
N VAL A 55 5.96 -4.17 4.03
CA VAL A 55 5.26 -2.96 3.60
C VAL A 55 4.44 -2.43 4.78
N SER A 56 4.60 -1.14 5.08
CA SER A 56 3.75 -0.40 6.00
C SER A 56 3.00 0.69 5.23
N LEU A 57 1.66 0.62 5.25
CA LEU A 57 0.77 1.57 4.57
C LEU A 57 0.00 2.36 5.62
N LYS A 58 0.17 3.67 5.63
CA LYS A 58 -0.64 4.59 6.43
C LYS A 58 -1.53 5.41 5.52
N HIS A 59 -2.83 5.36 5.79
CA HIS A 59 -3.85 6.10 5.07
C HIS A 59 -4.94 6.56 6.04
N GLY A 60 -5.03 7.87 6.28
CA GLY A 60 -5.95 8.42 7.28
C GLY A 60 -5.66 7.85 8.68
N GLN A 61 -6.64 7.19 9.29
CA GLN A 61 -6.51 6.50 10.58
C GLN A 61 -6.06 5.04 10.46
N SER A 62 -6.04 4.48 9.24
CA SER A 62 -5.68 3.09 9.00
C SER A 62 -4.16 2.95 8.88
N HIS A 63 -3.61 1.97 9.59
CA HIS A 63 -2.21 1.58 9.49
C HIS A 63 -2.16 0.07 9.25
N LEU A 64 -1.66 -0.33 8.08
CA LEU A 64 -1.44 -1.71 7.72
C LEU A 64 0.05 -2.04 7.75
N PHE A 65 0.38 -3.20 8.28
CA PHE A 65 1.70 -3.79 8.24
C PHE A 65 1.64 -5.19 7.62
N LEU A 66 2.49 -5.42 6.63
CA LEU A 66 2.49 -6.61 5.78
C LEU A 66 3.91 -7.17 5.75
N SER A 67 4.02 -8.49 5.89
CA SER A 67 5.29 -9.23 5.84
C SER A 67 5.25 -10.25 4.69
N ALA A 68 6.34 -10.33 3.93
CA ALA A 68 6.52 -11.35 2.90
C ALA A 68 6.80 -12.75 3.47
N PHE A 69 7.06 -12.85 4.78
CA PHE A 69 7.50 -14.10 5.42
C PHE A 69 6.44 -14.74 6.31
N GLU A 70 5.50 -13.94 6.82
CA GLU A 70 4.51 -14.40 7.79
C GLU A 70 3.18 -13.68 7.60
N GLU A 71 2.13 -14.28 8.17
CA GLU A 71 0.82 -13.66 8.21
C GLU A 71 0.80 -12.57 9.29
N MET A 72 0.21 -11.43 8.96
CA MET A 72 0.13 -10.28 9.88
C MET A 72 -1.31 -9.95 10.21
N GLU A 73 -1.62 -9.87 11.50
CA GLU A 73 -2.88 -9.30 11.97
C GLU A 73 -2.90 -7.78 11.75
N ASN A 74 -4.01 -7.27 11.23
CA ASN A 74 -4.19 -5.87 10.90
C ASN A 74 -5.58 -5.38 11.32
N ASP A 75 -5.61 -4.13 11.78
CA ASP A 75 -6.83 -3.43 12.19
C ASP A 75 -7.29 -2.51 11.07
N TYR A 76 -8.41 -2.87 10.44
CA TYR A 76 -9.04 -2.08 9.39
C TYR A 76 -10.09 -1.17 9.99
N VAL A 77 -9.84 0.14 9.98
CA VAL A 77 -10.82 1.14 10.42
C VAL A 77 -11.83 1.38 9.31
N THR A 78 -13.09 1.06 9.57
CA THR A 78 -14.22 1.28 8.65
C THR A 78 -15.26 2.21 9.30
N GLN A 79 -16.25 2.68 8.51
CA GLN A 79 -17.39 3.43 9.05
C GLN A 79 -18.24 2.64 10.06
N TYR A 80 -18.10 1.32 10.09
CA TYR A 80 -18.83 0.42 10.98
C TYR A 80 -18.01 0.01 12.23
N GLY A 81 -16.78 0.52 12.36
CA GLY A 81 -15.85 0.17 13.43
C GLY A 81 -14.57 -0.48 12.93
N VAL A 82 -13.79 -1.03 13.86
CA VAL A 82 -12.52 -1.73 13.58
C VAL A 82 -12.80 -3.18 13.23
N MET A 83 -12.25 -3.64 12.10
CA MET A 83 -12.29 -5.03 11.67
C MET A 83 -10.90 -5.64 11.78
N HIS A 84 -10.75 -6.70 12.56
CA HIS A 84 -9.51 -7.45 12.68
C HIS A 84 -9.42 -8.47 11.54
N MET A 85 -8.37 -8.38 10.74
CA MET A 85 -8.16 -9.30 9.62
C MET A 85 -6.70 -9.74 9.56
N THR A 86 -6.49 -11.00 9.20
CA THR A 86 -5.16 -11.51 8.91
C THR A 86 -4.82 -11.20 7.46
N THR A 87 -3.59 -10.78 7.21
CA THR A 87 -3.07 -10.53 5.87
C THR A 87 -2.00 -11.55 5.53
N ARG A 88 -2.02 -12.05 4.29
CA ARG A 88 -0.99 -12.96 3.76
C ARG A 88 -0.43 -12.38 2.49
N VAL A 89 0.85 -12.01 2.47
CA VAL A 89 1.50 -11.51 1.25
C VAL A 89 1.75 -12.67 0.29
N ILE A 90 1.27 -12.52 -0.94
CA ILE A 90 1.45 -13.50 -2.02
C ILE A 90 2.61 -13.11 -2.93
N LYS A 91 2.78 -11.80 -3.15
CA LYS A 91 3.85 -11.27 -3.99
C LYS A 91 4.25 -9.88 -3.55
N LEU A 92 5.55 -9.65 -3.40
CA LEU A 92 6.14 -8.33 -3.16
C LEU A 92 7.30 -8.14 -4.12
N GLU A 93 7.22 -7.10 -4.96
CA GLU A 93 8.33 -6.62 -5.78
C GLU A 93 8.48 -5.13 -5.54
N SER A 94 9.69 -4.68 -5.24
CA SER A 94 9.95 -3.28 -4.92
C SER A 94 11.33 -2.82 -5.37
N ASP A 95 11.38 -1.52 -5.69
CA ASP A 95 12.59 -0.73 -5.88
C ASP A 95 12.29 0.75 -5.56
N GLU A 96 13.26 1.64 -5.80
CA GLU A 96 13.12 3.08 -5.53
C GLU A 96 12.01 3.80 -6.32
N ASN A 97 11.50 3.19 -7.39
CA ASN A 97 10.50 3.74 -8.31
C ASN A 97 9.23 2.88 -8.37
N LYS A 98 9.23 1.67 -7.81
CA LYS A 98 8.10 0.75 -7.93
C LYS A 98 7.83 0.04 -6.61
N LEU A 99 6.55 -0.10 -6.30
CA LEU A 99 6.03 -1.12 -5.39
C LEU A 99 4.92 -1.88 -6.12
N SER A 100 5.02 -3.21 -6.17
CA SER A 100 3.98 -4.10 -6.64
C SER A 100 3.73 -5.15 -5.57
N LEU A 101 2.56 -5.09 -4.95
CA LEU A 101 2.17 -5.93 -3.84
C LEU A 101 0.86 -6.64 -4.16
N ILE A 102 0.83 -7.95 -3.91
CA ILE A 102 -0.39 -8.76 -3.92
C ILE A 102 -0.48 -9.43 -2.56
N TYR A 103 -1.61 -9.26 -1.88
CA TYR A 103 -1.86 -9.92 -0.59
C TYR A 103 -3.31 -10.37 -0.47
N GLU A 104 -3.54 -11.36 0.35
CA GLU A 104 -4.86 -11.88 0.70
C GLU A 104 -5.31 -11.32 2.05
N LEU A 105 -6.61 -11.05 2.16
CA LEU A 105 -7.30 -10.87 3.42
C LEU A 105 -7.90 -12.22 3.83
N VAL A 106 -7.56 -12.68 5.03
CA VAL A 106 -7.97 -13.97 5.59
C VAL A 106 -8.80 -13.73 6.85
N VAL A 107 -9.96 -14.38 6.93
CA VAL A 107 -10.85 -14.35 8.09
C VAL A 107 -11.23 -15.78 8.42
N GLN A 108 -10.99 -16.23 9.66
CA GLN A 108 -11.27 -17.59 10.11
C GLN A 108 -10.67 -18.69 9.21
N GLY A 109 -9.49 -18.41 8.62
CA GLY A 109 -8.78 -19.34 7.73
C GLY A 109 -9.20 -19.29 6.27
N GLU A 110 -10.24 -18.54 5.92
CA GLU A 110 -10.75 -18.40 4.56
C GLU A 110 -10.29 -17.09 3.92
N VAL A 111 -9.91 -17.15 2.63
CA VAL A 111 -9.57 -15.96 1.85
C VAL A 111 -10.85 -15.23 1.48
N VAL A 112 -11.04 -14.05 2.05
CA VAL A 112 -12.22 -13.21 1.76
C VAL A 112 -11.95 -12.21 0.66
N SER A 113 -10.69 -11.85 0.41
CA SER A 113 -10.33 -10.91 -0.65
C SER A 113 -8.89 -11.05 -1.10
N THR A 114 -8.62 -10.70 -2.35
CA THR A 114 -7.26 -10.46 -2.85
C THR A 114 -7.09 -8.99 -3.18
N VAL A 115 -6.03 -8.38 -2.66
CA VAL A 115 -5.71 -6.97 -2.85
C VAL A 115 -4.44 -6.82 -3.68
N TYR A 116 -4.49 -5.92 -4.65
CA TYR A 116 -3.39 -5.57 -5.53
C TYR A 116 -3.06 -4.09 -5.34
N ILE A 117 -1.81 -3.80 -4.95
CA ILE A 117 -1.30 -2.44 -4.84
C ILE A 117 -0.16 -2.26 -5.85
N MET A 118 -0.24 -1.18 -6.61
CA MET A 118 0.82 -0.71 -7.48
C MET A 118 1.13 0.76 -7.17
N LEU A 119 2.40 1.05 -6.96
CA LEU A 119 2.93 2.40 -6.91
C LEU A 119 4.03 2.51 -7.97
N ARG A 120 4.01 3.59 -8.75
CA ARG A 120 5.11 3.96 -9.65
C ARG A 120 5.50 5.40 -9.41
N GLY A 121 6.77 5.64 -9.10
CA GLY A 121 7.39 6.94 -8.99
C GLY A 121 8.13 7.31 -10.27
N GLN A 122 7.99 8.55 -10.70
CA GLN A 122 8.77 9.17 -11.76
C GLN A 122 9.40 10.44 -11.22
N GLU A 123 10.70 10.62 -11.43
CA GLU A 123 11.36 11.88 -11.07
C GLU A 123 10.73 13.04 -11.84
N LEU A 124 10.50 14.14 -11.13
CA LEU A 124 10.13 15.39 -11.77
C LEU A 124 11.43 16.01 -12.28
N ALA A 125 11.49 16.31 -13.59
CA ALA A 125 12.56 17.13 -14.11
C ALA A 125 12.53 18.48 -13.40
N ASP A 126 13.69 18.97 -12.96
CA ASP A 126 13.81 20.35 -12.50
C ASP A 126 13.39 21.25 -13.66
N GLU A 127 12.31 22.03 -13.48
CA GLU A 127 12.00 23.12 -14.41
C GLU A 127 13.16 24.12 -14.32
N ALA A 128 13.98 24.15 -15.37
CA ALA A 128 15.16 25.01 -15.52
C ALA A 128 14.78 26.49 -15.68
#